data_AF-A0A0U1QNB3-F1
#
_entry.id   AF-A0A0U1QNB3-F1
#
_cell.length_a   1.000
_cell.length_b   1.000
_cell.length_c   1.000
_cell.angle_alpha   90.00
_cell.angle_beta   90.00
_cell.angle_gamma   90.00
#
_symmetry.space_group_name_H-M   'P 1'
#
loop_
_entity.id
_entity.type
_entity.pdbx_description
1 polymer ?
#
loop_
_entity_poly.entity_id
_entity_poly.type
_entity_poly.pdbx_seq_one_letter_code
_entity_poly.pdbx_strand_id
1 'polypeptide(L)'
;MVQSVNTKVDFVADATSYMGLTDYGKVMIGDKAFEFYNARNAQKYIRIPWNEVDYVIASVMFKGKWIPRYALRTKKNGTYTFSSKHPKVVLRAIRNYVEPERMVKSLTFFQVVKRGLKAMFVRKRSQ
;
A
#
# COMPACT_ATOMS: atom_id res chain seq x y z
N MET A 1 -4.73 23.52 12.49
CA MET A 1 -4.66 22.10 12.89
C MET A 1 -5.48 21.30 11.90
N VAL A 2 -4.92 20.23 11.33
CA VAL A 2 -5.67 19.35 10.40
C VAL A 2 -6.38 18.29 11.24
N GLN A 3 -7.71 18.26 11.19
CA GLN A 3 -8.53 17.32 11.96
C GLN A 3 -8.70 16.01 11.21
N SER A 4 -8.41 14.87 11.85
CA SER A 4 -8.68 13.54 11.29
C SER A 4 -10.16 13.37 10.97
N VAL A 5 -10.48 12.65 9.88
CA VAL A 5 -11.87 12.27 9.61
C VAL A 5 -12.31 11.05 10.44
N ASN A 6 -11.36 10.28 10.98
CA ASN A 6 -11.64 9.11 11.81
C ASN A 6 -12.17 9.56 13.18
N THR A 7 -13.21 8.87 13.66
CA THR A 7 -13.71 9.07 15.03
C THR A 7 -13.02 8.14 16.02
N LYS A 8 -12.49 7.02 15.51
CA LYS A 8 -11.72 6.04 16.27
C LYS A 8 -10.43 5.71 15.52
N VAL A 9 -9.33 5.66 16.26
CA VAL A 9 -8.01 5.28 15.74
C VAL A 9 -7.66 3.90 16.26
N ASP A 10 -7.46 2.94 15.36
CA ASP A 10 -7.07 1.57 15.72
C ASP A 10 -5.56 1.40 15.79
N PHE A 11 -4.84 2.06 14.87
CA PHE A 11 -3.40 1.90 14.78
C PHE A 11 -2.72 3.11 14.15
N VAL A 12 -1.54 3.46 14.69
CA VAL A 12 -0.67 4.52 14.16
C VAL A 12 0.74 3.97 14.04
N ALA A 13 1.40 4.22 12.93
CA ALA A 13 2.80 3.84 12.74
C ALA A 13 3.58 4.88 11.93
N ASP A 14 4.87 4.99 12.21
CA ASP A 14 5.79 5.74 11.34
C ASP A 14 5.85 5.09 9.97
N ALA A 15 5.75 5.93 8.95
CA ALA A 15 5.64 5.51 7.57
C ALA A 15 6.23 6.54 6.60
N THR A 16 6.47 6.06 5.38
CA THR A 16 6.92 6.88 4.26
C THR A 16 5.91 6.76 3.13
N SER A 17 5.48 7.90 2.60
CA SER A 17 4.67 7.99 1.38
C SER A 17 5.60 8.18 0.18
N TYR A 18 5.31 7.46 -0.90
CA TYR A 18 6.01 7.58 -2.19
C TYR A 18 5.15 8.30 -3.24
N MET A 19 4.21 9.13 -2.80
CA MET A 19 3.38 9.95 -3.70
C MET A 19 4.17 11.18 -4.15
N GLY A 20 4.81 11.09 -5.31
CA GLY A 20 5.71 12.13 -5.83
C GLY A 20 7.09 12.06 -5.17
N LEU A 21 7.43 13.05 -4.34
CA LEU A 21 8.65 13.03 -3.53
C LEU A 21 8.47 12.14 -2.30
N THR A 22 9.58 11.53 -1.85
CA THR A 22 9.58 10.69 -0.64
C THR A 22 9.27 11.52 0.59
N ASP A 23 8.10 11.29 1.19
CA ASP A 23 7.64 12.00 2.37
C ASP A 23 7.66 11.09 3.60
N TYR A 24 8.28 11.56 4.67
CA TYR A 24 8.26 10.88 5.96
C TYR A 24 7.10 11.39 6.81
N GLY A 25 6.45 10.50 7.53
CA GLY A 25 5.25 10.81 8.27
C GLY A 25 4.74 9.66 9.12
N LYS A 26 3.47 9.71 9.44
CA LYS A 26 2.75 8.66 10.16
C LYS A 26 1.53 8.24 9.36
N VAL A 27 1.29 6.94 9.28
CA VAL A 27 0.00 6.40 8.85
C VAL A 27 -0.89 6.21 10.05
N MET A 28 -2.17 6.49 9.88
CA MET A 28 -3.22 6.32 10.86
C MET A 28 -4.34 5.52 10.22
N ILE A 29 -4.72 4.43 10.89
CA ILE A 29 -5.80 3.54 10.46
C ILE A 29 -6.93 3.75 11.45
N GLY A 30 -8.08 4.17 10.95
CA GLY A 30 -9.26 4.36 11.78
C GLY A 30 -10.52 3.82 11.13
N ASP A 31 -11.65 4.13 11.76
CA ASP A 31 -12.97 3.60 11.42
C ASP A 31 -13.48 4.00 10.03
N LYS A 32 -13.06 5.17 9.52
CA LYS A 32 -13.61 5.75 8.27
C LYS A 32 -12.62 5.77 7.11
N ALA A 33 -11.34 5.95 7.39
CA ALA A 33 -10.32 6.15 6.38
C ALA A 33 -8.93 5.67 6.82
N PHE A 34 -8.13 5.33 5.80
CA PHE A 34 -6.68 5.31 5.90
C PHE A 34 -6.15 6.74 5.73
N GLU A 35 -5.32 7.19 6.67
CA GLU A 35 -4.75 8.53 6.63
C GLU A 35 -3.21 8.48 6.71
N PHE A 36 -2.56 9.43 6.04
CA PHE A 36 -1.14 9.69 6.18
C PHE A 36 -0.92 11.17 6.47
N TYR A 37 -0.10 11.46 7.47
CA TYR A 37 0.28 12.81 7.88
C TYR A 37 1.79 12.99 7.76
N ASN A 38 2.21 13.98 6.99
CA ASN A 38 3.63 14.31 6.85
C ASN A 38 4.20 14.89 8.15
N ALA A 39 5.41 14.47 8.52
CA ALA A 39 6.06 14.88 9.77
C ALA A 39 6.57 16.34 9.75
N ARG A 40 6.89 16.87 8.57
CA ARG A 40 7.43 18.24 8.39
C ARG A 40 6.35 19.26 8.10
N ASN A 41 5.28 18.88 7.40
CA ASN A 41 4.20 19.78 7.03
C ASN A 41 2.83 19.15 7.30
N ALA A 42 2.15 19.63 8.35
CA ALA A 42 0.82 19.14 8.74
C ALA A 42 -0.27 19.40 7.67
N GLN A 43 -0.08 20.36 6.77
CA GLN A 43 -1.02 20.61 5.66
C GLN A 43 -0.88 19.58 4.53
N LYS A 44 0.23 18.82 4.50
CA LYS A 44 0.44 17.73 3.53
C LYS A 44 -0.02 16.42 4.14
N TYR A 45 -1.24 16.02 3.79
CA TYR A 45 -1.86 14.79 4.25
C TYR A 45 -2.52 14.05 3.09
N ILE A 46 -2.67 12.74 3.25
CA ILE A 46 -3.41 11.88 2.32
C ILE A 46 -4.52 11.23 3.14
N ARG A 47 -5.75 11.26 2.62
CA ARG A 47 -6.90 10.56 3.20
C ARG A 47 -7.51 9.70 2.13
N ILE A 48 -7.67 8.43 2.45
CA ILE A 48 -8.26 7.44 1.57
C ILE A 48 -9.41 6.80 2.35
N PRO A 49 -10.63 7.32 2.17
CA PRO A 49 -11.83 6.70 2.70
C PRO A 49 -11.92 5.22 2.31
N TRP A 50 -12.39 4.34 3.21
CA TRP A 50 -12.46 2.90 2.93
C TRP A 50 -13.34 2.56 1.72
N ASN A 51 -14.39 3.35 1.49
CA ASN A 51 -15.28 3.20 0.33
C ASN A 51 -14.59 3.52 -1.01
N GLU A 52 -13.49 4.28 -1.01
CA GLU A 52 -12.71 4.59 -2.20
C GLU A 52 -11.62 3.54 -2.48
N VAL A 53 -11.29 2.69 -1.51
CA VAL A 53 -10.30 1.63 -1.68
C VAL A 53 -10.87 0.55 -2.61
N ASP A 54 -10.19 0.34 -3.73
CA ASP A 54 -10.47 -0.71 -4.70
C ASP A 54 -9.68 -1.97 -4.35
N TYR A 55 -8.35 -1.84 -4.24
CA TYR A 55 -7.44 -2.93 -3.86
C TYR A 55 -6.37 -2.47 -2.89
N VAL A 56 -5.94 -3.39 -2.03
CA VAL A 56 -4.74 -3.23 -1.21
C VAL A 56 -3.69 -4.20 -1.75
N ILE A 57 -2.58 -3.65 -2.23
CA ILE A 57 -1.52 -4.41 -2.89
C ILE A 57 -0.33 -4.47 -1.94
N ALA A 58 0.02 -5.66 -1.44
CA ALA A 58 1.17 -5.84 -0.57
C ALA A 58 2.35 -6.46 -1.33
N SER A 59 3.51 -5.81 -1.30
CA SER A 59 4.74 -6.38 -1.85
C SER A 59 5.33 -7.36 -0.85
N VAL A 60 5.14 -8.65 -1.10
CA VAL A 60 5.56 -9.70 -0.18
C VAL A 60 6.82 -10.39 -0.69
N MET A 61 7.90 -10.32 0.10
CA MET A 61 9.19 -10.94 -0.19
C MET A 61 9.49 -12.08 0.78
N PHE A 62 10.49 -12.91 0.43
CA PHE A 62 10.99 -13.99 1.28
C PHE A 62 9.88 -14.91 1.84
N LYS A 63 9.01 -15.42 0.96
CA LYS A 63 7.89 -16.32 1.31
C LYS A 63 6.92 -15.75 2.38
N GLY A 64 6.73 -14.43 2.47
CA GLY A 64 5.83 -13.84 3.48
C GLY A 64 6.54 -13.22 4.68
N LYS A 65 7.86 -13.39 4.79
CA LYS A 65 8.59 -12.92 5.96
C LYS A 65 8.72 -11.40 5.98
N TRP A 66 8.86 -10.76 4.82
CA TRP A 66 9.13 -9.34 4.70
C TRP A 66 8.19 -8.61 3.74
N ILE A 67 7.75 -7.42 4.13
CA ILE A 67 6.82 -6.58 3.36
C ILE A 67 7.42 -5.16 3.30
N PRO A 68 8.28 -4.84 2.32
CA PRO A 68 8.92 -3.53 2.26
C PRO A 68 7.93 -2.41 1.93
N ARG A 69 6.90 -2.70 1.13
CA ARG A 69 5.91 -1.70 0.67
C ARG A 69 4.53 -2.32 0.54
N TYR A 70 3.52 -1.48 0.68
CA TYR A 70 2.14 -1.77 0.36
C TYR A 70 1.52 -0.55 -0.32
N ALA A 71 0.49 -0.76 -1.12
CA ALA A 71 -0.17 0.30 -1.84
C ALA A 71 -1.69 0.17 -1.73
N LEU A 72 -2.36 1.31 -1.62
CA LEU A 72 -3.81 1.41 -1.67
C LEU A 72 -4.18 1.93 -3.06
N ARG A 73 -4.79 1.07 -3.87
CA ARG A 73 -5.38 1.46 -5.15
C ARG A 73 -6.78 1.98 -4.87
N THR A 74 -7.03 3.21 -5.29
CA THR A 74 -8.35 3.83 -5.22
C THR A 74 -9.12 3.59 -6.51
N LYS A 75 -10.45 3.69 -6.44
CA LYS A 75 -11.33 3.53 -7.60
C LYS A 75 -11.11 4.58 -8.69
N LYS A 76 -10.70 5.81 -8.32
CA LYS A 76 -10.60 6.96 -9.23
C LYS A 76 -9.25 7.69 -9.21
N ASN A 77 -8.58 7.75 -8.06
CA ASN A 77 -7.41 8.62 -7.84
C ASN A 77 -6.07 7.88 -7.94
N GLY A 78 -6.05 6.73 -8.61
CA GLY A 78 -4.83 5.95 -8.83
C GLY A 78 -4.36 5.19 -7.58
N THR A 79 -3.05 4.94 -7.50
CA THR A 79 -2.43 4.05 -6.51
C THR A 79 -1.46 4.80 -5.60
N TYR A 80 -1.71 4.73 -4.29
CA TYR A 80 -0.88 5.36 -3.28
C TYR A 80 0.02 4.32 -2.62
N THR A 81 1.33 4.51 -2.70
CA THR A 81 2.31 3.54 -2.16
C THR A 81 2.95 4.04 -0.88
N PHE A 82 3.03 3.15 0.11
CA PHE A 82 3.57 3.43 1.43
C PHE A 82 4.55 2.33 1.88
N SER A 83 5.45 2.71 2.79
CA SER A 83 6.20 1.78 3.64
C SER A 83 6.01 2.19 5.09
N SER A 84 6.09 1.24 6.02
CA SER A 84 5.93 1.52 7.46
C SER A 84 6.83 0.61 8.27
N LYS A 85 7.16 1.00 9.51
CA LYS A 85 7.96 0.15 10.41
C LYS A 85 7.29 -1.20 10.72
N HIS A 86 5.96 -1.23 10.83
CA HIS A 86 5.19 -2.43 11.18
C HIS A 86 4.13 -2.79 10.11
N PRO A 87 4.55 -3.17 8.88
CA PRO A 87 3.64 -3.32 7.75
C PRO A 87 2.64 -4.46 7.93
N LYS A 88 3.01 -5.52 8.67
CA LYS A 88 2.10 -6.63 9.00
C LYS A 88 0.94 -6.18 9.90
N VAL A 89 1.22 -5.29 10.86
CA VAL A 89 0.20 -4.78 11.78
C VAL A 89 -0.73 -3.81 11.04
N VAL A 90 -0.14 -2.93 10.21
CA VAL A 90 -0.90 -2.05 9.31
C VAL A 90 -1.86 -2.84 8.44
N LEU A 91 -1.37 -3.86 7.72
CA LEU A 91 -2.22 -4.67 6.85
C LEU A 91 -3.28 -5.46 7.63
N ARG A 92 -2.99 -5.92 8.85
CA ARG A 92 -3.98 -6.56 9.71
C ARG A 92 -5.08 -5.59 10.13
N ALA A 93 -4.75 -4.35 10.44
CA ALA A 93 -5.74 -3.33 10.78
C ALA A 93 -6.58 -2.93 9.56
N ILE A 94 -5.96 -2.81 8.38
CA ILE A 94 -6.69 -2.55 7.12
C ILE A 94 -7.68 -3.68 6.80
N ARG A 95 -7.33 -4.95 7.12
CA ARG A 95 -8.21 -6.11 6.89
C ARG A 95 -9.55 -6.02 7.62
N ASN A 96 -9.68 -5.20 8.67
CA ASN A 96 -10.96 -4.98 9.34
C ASN A 96 -11.94 -4.15 8.49
N TYR A 97 -11.43 -3.40 7.51
CA TYR A 97 -12.19 -2.46 6.69
C TYR A 97 -12.25 -2.82 5.21
N VAL A 98 -11.35 -3.70 4.76
CA VAL A 98 -11.25 -4.13 3.36
C VAL A 98 -11.37 -5.64 3.28
N GLU A 99 -12.26 -6.10 2.41
CA GLU A 99 -12.49 -7.52 2.12
C GLU A 99 -11.18 -8.25 1.77
N PRO A 100 -10.93 -9.46 2.31
CA PRO A 100 -9.71 -10.22 2.05
C PRO A 100 -9.43 -10.45 0.56
N GLU A 101 -10.46 -10.57 -0.26
CA GLU A 101 -10.40 -10.78 -1.71
C GLU A 101 -9.76 -9.58 -2.43
N ARG A 102 -9.88 -8.38 -1.85
CA ARG A 102 -9.30 -7.14 -2.37
C ARG A 102 -7.88 -6.88 -1.83
N MET A 103 -7.40 -7.71 -0.90
CA MET A 103 -6.04 -7.66 -0.39
C MET A 103 -5.13 -8.60 -1.17
N VAL A 104 -4.55 -8.10 -2.26
CA VAL A 104 -3.75 -8.90 -3.19
C VAL A 104 -2.24 -8.78 -2.91
N LYS A 105 -1.51 -9.86 -3.17
CA LYS A 105 -0.04 -9.81 -3.21
C LYS A 105 0.38 -9.19 -4.54
N SER A 106 1.35 -8.28 -4.52
CA SER A 106 1.96 -7.80 -5.77
C SER A 106 2.49 -9.00 -6.56
N LEU A 107 2.45 -8.93 -7.89
CA LEU A 107 3.07 -9.95 -8.74
C LEU A 107 4.50 -10.17 -8.22
N THR A 108 4.80 -11.43 -7.91
CA THR A 108 6.12 -11.76 -7.36
C THR A 108 7.18 -11.41 -8.39
N PHE A 109 8.33 -10.90 -7.94
CA PHE A 109 9.48 -10.62 -8.80
C PHE A 109 9.78 -11.80 -9.76
N PHE A 110 9.57 -13.03 -9.28
CA PHE A 110 9.64 -14.28 -10.06
C PHE A 110 8.60 -14.41 -11.17
N GLN A 111 7.36 -13.94 -11.01
CA GLN A 111 6.36 -13.94 -12.08
C GLN A 111 6.76 -12.98 -13.21
N VAL A 112 7.35 -11.83 -12.89
CA VAL A 112 7.86 -10.88 -13.89
C VAL A 112 9.09 -11.45 -14.59
N VAL A 113 10.06 -12.01 -13.85
CA VAL A 113 11.24 -12.69 -14.43
C VAL A 113 10.84 -13.87 -15.30
N LYS A 114 9.91 -14.72 -14.85
CA LYS A 114 9.41 -15.86 -15.64
C LYS A 114 8.69 -15.40 -16.92
N ARG A 115 7.93 -14.30 -16.85
CA ARG A 115 7.31 -13.69 -18.05
C ARG A 115 8.38 -13.14 -19.01
N GLY A 116 9.42 -12.48 -18.51
CA GLY A 116 10.55 -11.99 -19.32
C GLY A 116 11.35 -13.12 -19.99
N LEU A 117 11.70 -14.17 -19.24
CA LEU A 117 12.41 -15.35 -19.76
C LEU A 117 11.57 -16.13 -20.80
N LYS A 118 10.25 -16.27 -20.56
CA LYS A 118 9.35 -16.94 -21.50
C LYS A 118 9.22 -16.14 -22.81
N ALA A 119 9.17 -14.81 -22.74
CA ALA A 119 9.14 -13.95 -23.93
C ALA A 119 10.43 -14.08 -24.78
N MET A 120 11.61 -14.21 -24.14
CA MET A 120 12.87 -14.45 -24.86
C MET A 120 12.93 -15.84 -25.51
N PHE A 121 12.42 -16.88 -24.85
CA PHE A 121 12.43 -18.25 -25.40
C PHE A 121 11.47 -18.42 -26.59
N VAL A 122 10.32 -17.76 -26.58
CA VAL A 122 9.37 -17.80 -27.72
C VAL A 122 9.97 -17.16 -28.96
N ARG A 123 10.73 -16.07 -28.80
CA ARG A 123 11.38 -15.36 -29.90
C ARG A 123 12.54 -16.14 -30.55
N LYS A 124 13.11 -17.12 -29.84
CA LYS A 124 14.21 -17.97 -30.34
C LYS A 124 13.73 -19.21 -31.12
N ARG A 125 12.43 -19.53 -31.08
CA ARG A 125 11.82 -20.63 -31.87
C ARG A 125 11.23 -20.18 -33.20
N SER A 126 11.21 -18.88 -33.46
CA SER A 126 10.67 -18.26 -34.68
C SER A 126 11.77 -17.64 -35.57
N GLN A 127 13.01 -18.12 -35.43
CA GLN A 127 14.11 -17.91 -36.37
C GLN A 127 14.63 -19.26 -36.87
#